data_AF-A0A8X8WPE8-F1
#
_entry.id   AF-A0A8X8WPE8-F1
#
_cell.length_a   1.000
_cell.length_b   1.000
_cell.length_c   1.000
_cell.angle_alpha   90.00
_cell.angle_beta   90.00
_cell.angle_gamma   90.00
#
_symmetry.space_group_name_H-M   'P 1'
#
loop_
_entity.id
_entity.type
_entity.pdbx_description
1 polymer ?
#
loop_
_entity_poly.entity_id
_entity_poly.type
_entity_poly.pdbx_seq_one_letter_code
_entity_poly.pdbx_strand_id
1 'polypeptide(L)'
;MVEEGSSNFVGRDVGLYQVVSVDIDQIHELTSIVREARQLIFADGVVTSTAQKKKIMEEFYGVEAPQEVDVQPPKVVSTKGCGSRLPSRVEKALKLKNKPMRRCKKCQEWGHHDSRNCDKFNEKEKMRSRRNSDV
;
A
#
# COMPACT_ATOMS: atom_id res chain seq x y z
N MET A 1 -16.77 -20.51 -69.52
CA MET A 1 -17.27 -19.49 -68.57
C MET A 1 -17.13 -20.08 -67.19
N VAL A 2 -16.44 -19.38 -66.29
CA VAL A 2 -15.94 -19.91 -65.01
C VAL A 2 -17.09 -19.98 -64.00
N GLU A 3 -17.23 -21.15 -63.38
CA GLU A 3 -18.16 -21.49 -62.31
C GLU A 3 -17.79 -20.76 -61.00
N GLU A 4 -18.75 -20.10 -60.32
CA GLU A 4 -18.55 -19.63 -58.94
C GLU A 4 -19.78 -19.94 -58.05
N GLY A 5 -19.78 -21.12 -57.43
CA GLY A 5 -19.42 -21.20 -56.01
C GLY A 5 -20.45 -20.92 -54.91
N SER A 6 -21.73 -21.32 -55.02
CA SER A 6 -22.62 -21.40 -53.84
C SER A 6 -22.18 -22.53 -52.90
N SER A 7 -21.40 -22.21 -51.86
CA SER A 7 -20.93 -23.20 -50.88
C SER A 7 -22.04 -23.54 -49.87
N ASN A 8 -22.75 -24.65 -50.11
CA ASN A 8 -23.75 -25.19 -49.19
C ASN A 8 -23.07 -26.11 -48.17
N PHE A 9 -23.08 -25.74 -46.89
CA PHE A 9 -22.54 -26.58 -45.81
C PHE A 9 -23.62 -27.54 -45.30
N VAL A 10 -23.45 -28.84 -45.55
CA VAL A 10 -24.45 -29.87 -45.20
C VAL A 10 -24.06 -30.56 -43.90
N GLY A 11 -24.55 -30.05 -42.78
CA GLY A 11 -24.51 -30.72 -41.47
C GLY A 11 -25.68 -31.70 -41.34
N ARG A 12 -25.39 -32.97 -41.07
CA ARG A 12 -26.37 -34.06 -40.99
C ARG A 12 -26.93 -34.13 -39.57
N ASP A 13 -28.20 -33.77 -39.37
CA ASP A 13 -29.16 -34.46 -38.49
C ASP A 13 -30.56 -33.79 -38.46
N VAL A 14 -31.57 -34.65 -38.52
CA VAL A 14 -33.04 -34.51 -38.57
C VAL A 14 -33.68 -33.27 -37.88
N GLY A 15 -34.42 -32.47 -38.68
CA GLY A 15 -35.29 -31.37 -38.22
C GLY A 15 -35.48 -30.36 -39.36
N LEU A 16 -36.65 -29.73 -39.47
CA LEU A 16 -37.00 -28.79 -40.53
C LEU A 16 -36.02 -27.60 -40.56
N TYR A 17 -34.98 -27.65 -41.41
CA TYR A 17 -34.05 -26.54 -41.60
C TYR A 17 -34.67 -25.53 -42.55
N GLN A 18 -35.00 -24.37 -42.03
CA GLN A 18 -35.25 -23.20 -42.85
C GLN A 18 -33.90 -22.77 -43.44
N VAL A 19 -33.75 -22.89 -44.76
CA VAL A 19 -32.62 -22.32 -45.50
C VAL A 19 -32.70 -20.81 -45.29
N VAL A 20 -31.84 -20.28 -44.43
CA VAL A 20 -31.65 -18.84 -44.34
C VAL A 20 -30.81 -18.48 -45.56
N SER A 21 -31.48 -18.02 -46.62
CA SER A 21 -30.83 -17.40 -47.76
C SER A 21 -30.13 -16.15 -47.27
N VAL A 22 -28.80 -16.24 -47.09
CA VAL A 22 -28.00 -15.07 -46.76
C VAL A 22 -27.64 -14.39 -48.08
N ASP A 23 -28.11 -13.16 -48.23
CA ASP A 23 -27.78 -12.33 -49.38
C ASP A 23 -26.30 -11.94 -49.30
N ILE A 24 -25.51 -12.46 -50.23
CA ILE A 24 -24.06 -12.27 -50.28
C ILE A 24 -23.73 -10.77 -50.38
N ASP A 25 -24.53 -10.01 -51.11
CA ASP A 25 -24.34 -8.56 -51.28
C ASP A 25 -24.56 -7.83 -49.94
N GLN A 26 -25.58 -8.23 -49.17
CA GLN A 26 -25.81 -7.68 -47.83
C GLN A 26 -24.66 -8.00 -46.86
N ILE A 27 -24.03 -9.18 -46.96
CA ILE A 27 -22.86 -9.52 -46.14
C ILE A 27 -21.67 -8.62 -46.53
N HIS A 28 -21.44 -8.42 -47.82
CA HIS A 28 -20.35 -7.56 -48.30
C HIS A 28 -20.56 -6.11 -47.87
N GLU A 29 -21.79 -5.60 -47.94
CA GLU A 29 -22.15 -4.25 -47.50
C GLU A 29 -21.93 -4.09 -45.99
N LEU A 30 -22.46 -5.02 -45.18
CA LEU A 30 -22.23 -5.03 -43.74
C LEU A 30 -20.73 -5.09 -43.39
N THR A 31 -19.95 -5.88 -44.14
CA THR A 31 -18.50 -5.97 -43.94
C THR A 31 -17.80 -4.64 -44.25
N SER A 32 -18.24 -3.91 -45.29
CA SER A 32 -17.68 -2.59 -45.59
C SER A 32 -18.00 -1.58 -44.48
N ILE A 33 -19.26 -1.56 -44.02
CA ILE A 33 -19.70 -0.69 -42.92
C ILE A 33 -18.89 -0.95 -41.65
N VAL A 34 -18.70 -2.22 -41.27
CA VAL A 34 -17.92 -2.58 -40.07
C VAL A 34 -16.46 -2.16 -40.21
N ARG A 35 -15.88 -2.29 -41.41
CA ARG A 35 -14.50 -1.87 -41.69
C ARG A 35 -14.34 -0.36 -41.59
N GLU A 36 -15.29 0.41 -42.14
CA GLU A 36 -15.30 1.87 -42.06
C GLU A 36 -15.52 2.36 -40.63
N ALA A 37 -16.47 1.77 -39.89
CA ALA A 37 -16.70 2.09 -38.48
C ALA A 37 -15.45 1.83 -37.63
N ARG A 38 -14.74 0.72 -37.89
CA ARG A 38 -13.46 0.43 -37.25
C ARG A 38 -12.43 1.51 -37.57
N GLN A 39 -12.34 1.96 -38.81
CA GLN A 39 -11.41 3.03 -39.18
C GLN A 39 -11.74 4.33 -38.46
N LEU A 40 -13.02 4.71 -38.34
CA LEU A 40 -13.43 5.92 -37.61
C LEU A 40 -13.13 5.84 -36.10
N ILE A 41 -13.41 4.70 -35.46
CA ILE A 41 -13.19 4.51 -34.02
C ILE A 41 -11.70 4.51 -33.67
N PHE A 42 -10.87 3.94 -34.55
CA PHE A 42 -9.42 3.83 -34.33
C PHE A 42 -8.61 4.88 -35.11
N ALA A 43 -9.25 5.83 -35.81
CA ALA A 43 -8.59 6.92 -36.54
C ALA A 43 -7.78 7.81 -35.60
N ASP A 44 -8.32 8.07 -34.40
CA ASP A 44 -7.62 8.83 -33.36
C ASP A 44 -6.47 8.05 -32.69
N GLY A 45 -6.27 6.81 -33.12
CA GLY A 45 -5.22 5.92 -32.65
C GLY A 45 -5.52 5.38 -31.25
N VAL A 46 -5.30 4.08 -31.07
CA VAL A 46 -5.01 3.59 -29.71
C VAL A 46 -3.81 4.38 -29.21
N VAL A 47 -3.92 4.96 -28.02
CA VAL A 47 -2.81 5.67 -27.36
C VAL A 47 -1.71 4.65 -27.02
N THR A 48 -0.83 4.40 -27.97
CA THR A 48 0.24 3.38 -27.87
C THR A 48 1.49 3.93 -27.21
N SER A 49 1.75 5.23 -27.36
CA SER A 49 2.97 5.85 -26.84
C SER A 49 2.80 6.46 -25.45
N THR A 50 3.86 6.39 -24.64
CA THR A 50 3.92 7.03 -23.31
C THR A 50 3.83 8.55 -23.38
N ALA A 51 4.31 9.16 -24.46
CA ALA A 51 4.23 10.61 -24.69
C ALA A 51 2.79 11.09 -24.90
N GLN A 52 2.00 10.36 -25.70
CA GLN A 52 0.58 10.70 -25.88
C GLN A 52 -0.22 10.52 -24.59
N LYS A 53 0.08 9.48 -23.79
CA LYS A 53 -0.56 9.28 -22.47
C LYS A 53 -0.30 10.46 -21.52
N LYS A 54 0.94 10.96 -21.48
CA LYS A 54 1.28 12.14 -20.66
C LYS A 54 0.45 13.34 -21.09
N LYS A 55 0.45 13.67 -22.39
CA LYS A 55 -0.30 14.81 -22.93
C LYS A 55 -1.80 14.75 -22.61
N ILE A 56 -2.42 13.57 -22.75
CA ILE A 56 -3.85 13.37 -22.43
C ILE A 56 -4.11 13.60 -20.94
N MET A 57 -3.22 13.11 -20.06
CA MET A 57 -3.36 13.32 -18.62
C MET A 57 -3.18 14.80 -18.26
N GLU A 58 -2.21 15.49 -18.85
CA GLU A 58 -1.98 16.92 -18.61
C GLU A 58 -3.16 17.77 -19.08
N GLU A 59 -3.75 17.44 -20.24
CA GLU A 59 -4.97 18.09 -20.75
C GLU A 59 -6.18 17.80 -19.85
N PHE A 60 -6.33 16.57 -19.37
CA PHE A 60 -7.45 16.17 -18.51
C PHE A 60 -7.40 16.84 -17.13
N TYR A 61 -6.23 16.93 -16.52
CA TYR A 61 -6.04 17.57 -15.23
C TYR A 61 -5.78 19.09 -15.34
N GLY A 62 -5.52 19.61 -16.54
CA GLY A 62 -5.22 21.02 -16.82
C GLY A 62 -3.89 21.49 -16.23
N VAL A 63 -3.00 20.56 -15.87
CA VAL A 63 -1.72 20.83 -15.20
C VAL A 63 -0.65 19.92 -15.78
N GLU A 64 0.50 20.50 -16.13
CA GLU A 64 1.67 19.75 -16.60
C GLU A 64 2.28 18.89 -15.48
N ALA A 65 2.76 17.69 -15.83
CA ALA A 65 3.36 16.80 -14.85
C ALA A 65 4.72 17.38 -14.40
N PRO A 66 5.01 17.38 -13.08
CA PRO A 66 6.30 17.86 -12.58
C PRO A 66 7.46 16.99 -13.12
N GLN A 67 8.57 17.64 -13.48
CA GLN A 67 9.76 16.96 -14.01
C GLN A 67 10.41 16.03 -12.97
N GLU A 68 10.37 16.42 -11.70
CA GLU A 68 10.91 15.66 -10.58
C GLU A 68 9.84 15.53 -9.49
N VAL A 69 9.71 14.33 -8.93
CA VAL A 69 8.81 14.03 -7.82
C VAL A 69 9.66 13.58 -6.64
N ASP A 70 9.73 14.39 -5.59
CA ASP A 70 10.35 14.00 -4.33
C ASP A 70 9.37 13.09 -3.56
N VAL A 71 9.64 11.79 -3.54
CA VAL A 71 8.83 10.82 -2.81
C VAL A 71 9.43 10.63 -1.42
N GLN A 72 8.82 11.28 -0.42
CA GLN A 72 9.23 11.07 0.97
C GLN A 72 8.83 9.66 1.45
N PRO A 73 9.72 8.95 2.17
CA PRO A 73 9.36 7.66 2.75
C PRO A 73 8.20 7.84 3.75
N PRO A 74 7.29 6.85 3.84
CA PRO A 74 6.18 6.92 4.76
C PRO A 74 6.70 7.08 6.20
N LYS A 75 5.97 7.86 7.00
CA LYS A 75 6.29 8.03 8.42
C LYS A 75 6.30 6.65 9.08
N VAL A 76 7.43 6.29 9.68
CA VAL A 76 7.53 5.05 10.46
C VAL A 76 6.61 5.18 11.67
N VAL A 77 5.48 4.47 11.64
CA VAL A 77 4.51 4.44 12.74
C VAL A 77 4.80 3.25 13.65
N SER A 78 4.77 3.49 14.95
CA SER A 78 4.92 2.43 15.95
C SER A 78 3.64 1.61 16.04
N THR A 79 3.60 0.44 15.40
CA THR A 79 2.47 -0.49 15.50
C THR A 79 2.58 -1.39 16.75
N LYS A 80 1.50 -2.07 17.12
CA LYS A 80 1.52 -3.07 18.19
C LYS A 80 2.56 -4.15 17.87
N GLY A 81 3.65 -4.20 18.65
CA GLY A 81 4.77 -5.11 18.43
C GLY A 81 6.05 -4.47 17.88
N CYS A 82 6.05 -3.17 17.55
CA CYS A 82 7.26 -2.47 17.07
C CYS A 82 8.24 -2.10 18.21
N GLY A 83 7.85 -2.27 19.46
CA GLY A 83 8.66 -1.97 20.63
C GLY A 83 9.50 -3.17 21.07
N SER A 84 10.62 -2.90 21.72
CA SER A 84 11.37 -3.97 22.40
C SER A 84 10.50 -4.64 23.46
N ARG A 85 10.60 -5.97 23.58
CA ARG A 85 9.91 -6.76 24.60
C ARG A 85 10.09 -6.15 26.01
N LEU A 86 9.00 -6.10 26.78
CA LEU A 86 9.05 -5.75 28.21
C LEU A 86 9.83 -6.85 28.98
N PRO A 87 10.94 -6.53 29.66
CA PRO A 87 11.70 -7.52 30.40
C PRO A 87 10.94 -7.97 31.65
N SER A 88 10.97 -9.28 31.90
CA SER A 88 10.42 -9.92 33.10
C SER A 88 11.10 -9.45 34.39
N ARG A 89 10.48 -9.73 35.54
CA ARG A 89 11.06 -9.43 36.86
C ARG A 89 12.42 -10.09 37.05
N VAL A 90 12.58 -11.32 36.55
CA VAL A 90 13.83 -12.08 36.61
C VAL A 90 14.92 -11.40 35.77
N GLU A 91 14.60 -11.02 34.53
CA GLU A 91 15.54 -10.32 33.64
C GLU A 91 15.98 -8.96 34.20
N LYS A 92 15.05 -8.20 34.81
CA LYS A 92 15.38 -6.95 35.50
C LYS A 92 16.30 -7.17 36.69
N ALA A 93 16.05 -8.19 37.51
CA ALA A 93 16.88 -8.52 38.66
C ALA A 93 18.29 -8.95 38.24
N LEU A 94 18.42 -9.78 37.21
CA LEU A 94 19.72 -10.21 36.69
C LEU A 94 20.52 -9.02 36.14
N LYS A 95 19.88 -8.13 35.37
CA LYS A 95 20.49 -6.89 34.91
C LYS A 95 20.95 -5.98 36.05
N LEU A 96 20.24 -5.98 37.18
CA LEU A 96 20.63 -5.21 38.35
C LEU A 96 21.84 -5.86 39.06
N LYS A 97 21.84 -7.18 39.23
CA LYS A 97 22.94 -7.94 39.83
C LYS A 97 24.27 -7.78 39.08
N ASN A 98 24.21 -7.70 37.74
CA ASN A 98 25.39 -7.50 36.91
C ASN A 98 25.97 -6.07 37.01
N LYS A 99 25.24 -5.11 37.59
CA LYS A 99 25.75 -3.75 37.80
C LYS A 99 26.59 -3.71 39.08
N PRO A 100 27.78 -3.09 39.06
CA PRO A 100 28.59 -2.96 40.26
C PRO A 100 27.86 -2.15 41.33
N MET A 101 28.01 -2.56 42.58
CA MET A 101 27.57 -1.76 43.72
C MET A 101 28.48 -0.54 43.88
N ARG A 102 27.91 0.57 44.34
CA ARG A 102 28.64 1.80 44.61
C ARG A 102 28.29 2.33 46.00
N ARG A 103 29.24 3.04 46.62
CA ARG A 103 29.02 3.71 47.90
C ARG A 103 28.24 5.00 47.72
N CYS A 104 27.08 5.12 48.37
CA CYS A 104 26.26 6.33 48.34
C CYS A 104 26.91 7.46 49.17
N LYS A 105 27.00 8.69 48.64
CA LYS A 105 27.58 9.83 49.39
C LYS A 105 26.71 10.30 50.56
N LYS A 106 25.40 10.06 50.55
CA LYS A 106 24.47 10.50 51.60
C LYS A 106 24.41 9.52 52.78
N CYS A 107 24.16 8.24 52.52
CA CYS A 107 24.05 7.23 53.59
C CYS A 107 25.33 6.42 53.81
N GLN A 108 26.35 6.60 52.98
CA GLN A 108 27.65 5.89 53.04
C GLN A 108 27.58 4.36 52.87
N GLU A 109 26.43 3.82 52.47
CA GLU A 109 26.25 2.39 52.24
C GLU A 109 26.55 1.97 50.80
N TRP A 110 26.96 0.71 50.63
CA TRP A 110 27.13 0.08 49.34
C TRP A 110 25.79 -0.48 48.84
N GLY A 111 25.43 -0.14 47.61
CA GLY A 111 24.23 -0.68 46.98
C GLY A 111 24.06 -0.23 45.54
N HIS A 112 22.86 -0.44 44.99
CA HIS A 112 22.51 -0.03 43.62
C HIS A 112 21.93 1.40 43.54
N HIS A 113 22.00 2.19 44.61
CA HIS A 113 21.50 3.57 44.69
C HIS A 113 22.64 4.59 44.87
N ASP A 114 22.41 5.85 44.49
CA ASP A 114 23.37 6.95 44.65
C ASP A 114 22.79 8.01 45.60
N SER A 115 23.50 9.12 45.81
CA SER A 115 23.01 10.22 46.64
C SER A 115 21.71 10.86 46.11
N ARG A 116 21.39 10.71 44.82
CA ARG A 116 20.17 11.27 44.23
C ARG A 116 18.97 10.36 44.47
N ASN A 117 19.18 9.04 44.42
CA ASN A 117 18.15 8.03 44.64
C ASN A 117 18.29 7.30 45.99
N CYS A 118 18.78 7.96 47.04
CA CYS A 118 18.99 7.30 48.32
C CYS A 118 17.67 7.15 49.08
N ASP A 119 17.18 5.91 49.19
CA ASP A 119 15.88 5.60 49.82
C ASP A 119 15.77 6.14 51.25
N LYS A 120 16.84 6.02 52.04
CA LYS A 120 16.88 6.47 53.45
C LYS A 120 16.64 7.96 53.64
N PHE A 121 17.00 8.79 52.66
CA PHE A 121 16.80 10.24 52.73
C PHE A 121 15.56 10.67 51.96
N ASN A 122 15.25 9.99 50.85
CA ASN A 122 14.06 10.26 50.04
C ASN A 122 12.77 9.94 50.83
N GLU A 123 12.76 8.87 51.64
CA GLU A 123 11.64 8.55 52.52
C GLU A 123 11.47 9.59 53.64
N LYS A 124 12.57 10.03 54.25
CA LYS A 124 12.55 11.09 55.28
C LYS A 124 12.04 12.42 54.73
N GLU A 125 12.42 12.77 53.50
CA GLU A 125 11.93 13.97 52.82
C GLU A 125 10.43 13.88 52.52
N LYS A 126 9.95 12.73 52.00
CA LYS A 126 8.52 12.48 51.79
C LYS A 126 7.71 12.51 53.09
N MET A 127 8.25 11.99 54.19
CA MET A 127 7.59 12.07 55.51
C MET A 127 7.58 13.50 56.07
N ARG A 128 8.57 14.33 55.75
CA ARG A 128 8.59 15.74 56.13
C ARG A 128 7.61 16.56 55.29
N SER A 129 7.57 16.34 53.98
CA SER A 129 6.66 17.06 53.09
C SER A 129 5.20 16.77 53.40
N ARG A 130 4.84 15.52 53.73
CA ARG A 130 3.48 15.17 54.18
C ARG A 130 3.08 15.94 55.44
N ARG A 131 3.94 15.96 56.46
CA ARG A 131 3.68 16.73 57.69
C ARG A 131 3.54 18.23 57.45
N ASN A 132 4.22 18.77 56.45
CA ASN A 132 4.17 20.19 56.11
C ASN A 132 3.01 20.55 55.15
N SER A 133 2.26 19.56 54.66
CA SER A 133 1.02 19.79 53.89
C SER A 133 -0.25 19.68 54.74
N ASP A 134 -0.13 19.17 55.97
CA ASP A 134 -1.22 19.06 56.95
C ASP A 134 -1.30 20.28 57.90
N VAL A 135 -0.48 21.30 57.68
CA VAL A 135 -0.48 22.63 58.32
C VAL A 135 -0.78 23.67 57.26
#